data_AF-A0A2D4H2L1-F1
#
_entry.id   AF-A0A2D4H2L1-F1
#
_cell.length_a   1.000
_cell.length_b   1.000
_cell.length_c   1.000
_cell.angle_alpha   90.00
_cell.angle_beta   90.00
_cell.angle_gamma   90.00
#
_symmetry.space_group_name_H-M   'P 1'
#
loop_
_entity.id
_entity.type
_entity.pdbx_description
1 polymer ?
#
loop_
_entity_poly.entity_id
_entity_poly.type
_entity_poly.pdbx_seq_one_letter_code
_entity_poly.pdbx_strand_id
1 'polypeptide(L)'
;INWAKSHLTPSTRLTYLGTIIDTVEGKVFLSPDRQESIRKLAQEIRAPKWVPLANLSKLLGKMISCISTIPWAQFHARCLQWYLLPYQQSGRSNSTARVMIPPKVLI
;
A
#
# COMPACT_ATOMS: atom_id res chain seq x y z
N ILE A 1 16.88 9.97 22.07
CA ILE A 1 15.59 9.25 22.26
C ILE A 1 14.47 10.26 22.08
N ASN A 2 13.43 9.97 21.29
CA ASN A 2 12.26 10.86 21.16
C ASN A 2 11.19 10.46 22.20
N TRP A 3 11.23 11.09 23.36
CA TRP A 3 10.35 10.76 24.49
C TRP A 3 8.86 10.90 24.16
N ALA A 4 8.49 11.85 23.32
CA ALA A 4 7.10 12.06 22.89
C ALA A 4 6.55 10.92 22.03
N LYS A 5 7.42 10.13 21.38
CA LYS A 5 7.03 8.95 20.58
C LYS A 5 7.29 7.63 21.30
N SER A 6 7.95 7.67 22.46
CA SER A 6 8.27 6.48 23.25
C SER A 6 7.06 6.00 24.03
N HIS A 7 6.89 4.68 24.13
CA HIS A 7 5.97 4.05 25.07
C HIS A 7 6.80 3.63 26.29
N LEU A 8 6.63 4.35 27.41
CA LEU A 8 7.43 4.14 28.63
C LEU A 8 6.77 3.21 29.65
N THR A 9 5.51 2.86 29.41
CA THR A 9 4.75 1.89 30.19
C THR A 9 4.33 0.73 29.30
N PRO A 10 4.19 -0.49 29.87
CA PRO A 10 3.64 -1.61 29.12
C PRO A 10 2.25 -1.26 28.58
N SER A 11 2.05 -1.48 27.28
CA SER A 11 0.76 -1.31 26.61
C SER A 11 0.44 -2.59 25.85
N THR A 12 -0.83 -2.97 25.83
CA THR A 12 -1.32 -4.10 25.03
C THR A 12 -1.58 -3.72 23.57
N ARG A 13 -1.54 -2.42 23.26
CA ARG A 13 -1.73 -1.89 21.91
C ARG A 13 -0.60 -0.94 21.55
N LEU A 14 0.10 -1.23 20.45
CA LEU A 14 1.27 -0.48 20.00
C LEU A 14 1.18 -0.17 18.51
N THR A 15 1.39 1.09 18.14
CA THR A 15 1.55 1.46 16.73
C THR A 15 3.03 1.38 16.35
N TYR A 16 3.35 0.55 15.35
CA TYR A 16 4.72 0.35 14.88
C TYR A 16 4.77 0.27 13.35
N LEU A 17 5.61 1.07 12.70
CA LEU A 17 5.77 1.09 11.24
C LEU A 17 4.44 1.12 10.44
N GLY A 18 3.42 1.85 10.94
CA GLY A 18 2.11 1.96 10.29
C GLY A 18 1.20 0.73 10.43
N THR A 19 1.54 -0.18 11.35
CA THR A 19 0.67 -1.25 11.83
C THR A 19 0.33 -1.02 13.29
N ILE A 20 -0.73 -1.65 13.76
CA ILE A 20 -1.15 -1.70 15.15
C ILE A 20 -1.04 -3.16 15.56
N ILE A 21 -0.23 -3.40 16.58
CA ILE A 21 -0.08 -4.68 17.25
C ILE A 21 -1.03 -4.64 18.44
N ASP A 22 -1.96 -5.58 18.48
CA ASP A 22 -2.90 -5.76 19.58
C ASP A 22 -2.68 -7.14 20.19
N THR A 23 -2.14 -7.15 21.42
CA THR A 23 -1.82 -8.38 22.14
C THR A 23 -3.02 -8.95 22.89
N VAL A 24 -4.12 -8.20 23.05
CA VAL A 24 -5.36 -8.73 23.63
C VAL A 24 -6.04 -9.64 22.61
N GLU A 25 -6.10 -9.21 21.36
CA GLU A 25 -6.66 -10.02 20.27
C GLU A 25 -5.65 -10.95 19.60
N GLY A 26 -4.35 -10.75 19.84
CA GLY A 26 -3.27 -11.49 19.17
C GLY A 26 -3.16 -11.18 17.68
N LYS A 27 -3.51 -9.96 17.26
CA LYS A 27 -3.59 -9.55 15.85
C LYS A 27 -2.70 -8.38 15.54
N VAL A 28 -2.29 -8.30 14.27
CA VAL A 28 -1.62 -7.13 13.69
C VAL A 28 -2.48 -6.63 12.54
N PHE A 29 -2.80 -5.34 12.56
CA PHE A 29 -3.61 -4.71 11.52
C PHE A 29 -2.98 -3.40 11.06
N LEU A 30 -3.37 -2.91 9.88
CA LEU A 30 -2.88 -1.63 9.38
C LEU A 30 -3.45 -0.48 10.22
N SER A 31 -2.64 0.55 10.47
CA SER A 31 -3.16 1.76 11.12
C SER A 31 -4.26 2.43 10.26
N PRO A 32 -5.24 3.10 10.87
CA PRO A 32 -6.31 3.79 10.14
C PRO A 32 -5.78 4.74 9.06
N ASP A 33 -4.72 5.50 9.37
CA ASP A 33 -4.08 6.43 8.42
C ASP A 33 -3.53 5.72 7.18
N ARG A 34 -2.90 4.55 7.37
CA ARG A 34 -2.37 3.77 6.25
C ARG A 34 -3.50 3.18 5.41
N GLN A 35 -4.54 2.65 6.05
CA GLN A 35 -5.73 2.16 5.35
C GLN A 35 -6.35 3.27 4.50
N GLU A 36 -6.53 4.45 5.08
CA GLU A 36 -7.12 5.59 4.39
C GLU A 36 -6.23 6.10 3.25
N SER A 37 -4.91 6.14 3.45
CA SER A 37 -3.97 6.51 2.40
C SER A 37 -4.00 5.56 1.20
N ILE A 38 -4.15 4.25 1.44
CA ILE A 38 -4.31 3.25 0.36
C ILE A 38 -5.67 3.40 -0.31
N ARG A 39 -6.74 3.54 0.49
CA ARG A 39 -8.12 3.69 0.00
C ARG A 39 -8.27 4.90 -0.92
N LYS A 40 -7.79 6.08 -0.50
CA LYS A 40 -7.81 7.31 -1.31
C LYS A 40 -7.11 7.10 -2.66
N LEU A 41 -5.90 6.56 -2.64
CA LEU A 41 -5.14 6.34 -3.88
C LEU A 41 -5.83 5.32 -4.79
N ALA A 42 -6.40 4.25 -4.24
CA ALA A 42 -7.17 3.27 -5.01
C ALA A 42 -8.42 3.89 -5.65
N GLN A 43 -9.12 4.77 -4.94
CA GLN A 43 -10.28 5.50 -5.48
C GLN A 43 -9.88 6.46 -6.61
N GLU A 44 -8.78 7.21 -6.44
CA GLU A 44 -8.22 8.09 -7.48
C GLU A 44 -7.82 7.33 -8.76
N ILE A 45 -7.40 6.08 -8.62
CA ILE A 45 -7.00 5.22 -9.73
C ILE A 45 -8.22 4.57 -10.41
N ARG A 46 -9.28 4.27 -9.64
CA ARG A 46 -10.46 3.58 -10.14
C ARG A 46 -11.43 4.49 -10.90
N ALA A 47 -11.48 5.78 -10.57
CA ALA A 47 -12.42 6.73 -11.20
C ALA A 47 -12.10 7.03 -12.69
N PRO A 48 -10.85 7.35 -13.07
CA PRO A 48 -10.52 7.66 -14.47
C PRO A 48 -10.08 6.42 -15.26
N LYS A 49 -10.37 6.40 -16.56
CA LYS A 49 -9.87 5.36 -17.50
C LYS A 49 -8.36 5.42 -17.73
N TRP A 50 -7.76 6.59 -17.51
CA TRP A 50 -6.35 6.88 -17.77
C TRP A 50 -5.70 7.46 -16.52
N VAL A 51 -4.64 6.80 -16.04
CA VAL A 51 -3.98 7.13 -14.78
C VAL A 51 -2.50 7.34 -15.01
N PRO A 52 -1.85 8.33 -14.35
CA PRO A 52 -0.40 8.46 -14.38
C PRO A 52 0.28 7.19 -13.87
N LEU A 53 1.28 6.70 -14.61
CA LEU A 53 2.03 5.50 -14.23
C LEU A 53 2.64 5.62 -12.82
N ALA A 54 3.08 6.82 -12.43
CA ALA A 54 3.56 7.11 -11.08
C ALA A 54 2.54 6.79 -9.97
N ASN A 55 1.24 6.99 -10.20
CA ASN A 55 0.20 6.68 -9.20
C ASN A 55 0.01 5.17 -9.05
N LEU A 56 0.07 4.42 -10.16
CA LEU A 56 0.05 2.97 -10.14
C LEU A 56 1.27 2.40 -9.41
N SER A 57 2.46 2.92 -9.68
CA SER A 57 3.69 2.54 -8.97
C SER A 57 3.62 2.85 -7.48
N LYS A 58 3.05 4.00 -7.09
CA LYS A 58 2.81 4.34 -5.68
C LYS A 58 1.83 3.38 -5.02
N LEU A 59 0.75 3.00 -5.71
CA LEU A 59 -0.21 2.04 -5.19
C LEU A 59 0.46 0.67 -4.97
N LEU A 60 1.21 0.19 -5.95
CA LEU A 60 1.98 -1.05 -5.82
C LEU A 60 2.92 -0.99 -4.61
N GLY A 61 3.70 0.08 -4.47
CA GLY A 61 4.60 0.26 -3.33
C GLY A 61 3.88 0.22 -1.98
N LYS A 62 2.69 0.83 -1.88
CA LYS A 62 1.86 0.77 -0.66
C LYS A 62 1.35 -0.65 -0.38
N MET A 63 0.95 -1.41 -1.40
CA MET A 63 0.50 -2.81 -1.24
C MET A 63 1.64 -3.71 -0.78
N ILE A 64 2.82 -3.58 -1.39
CA ILE A 64 4.03 -4.34 -1.02
C ILE A 64 4.47 -4.03 0.42
N SER A 65 4.36 -2.77 0.86
CA SER A 65 4.61 -2.38 2.26
C SER A 65 3.69 -3.08 3.27
N CYS A 66 2.58 -3.68 2.84
CA CYS A 66 1.61 -4.35 3.71
C CYS A 66 1.79 -5.87 3.76
N ILE A 67 2.82 -6.45 3.10
CA ILE A 67 3.01 -7.91 2.98
C ILE A 67 3.12 -8.61 4.34
N SER A 68 3.72 -7.96 5.34
CA SER A 68 3.87 -8.54 6.67
C SER A 68 2.58 -8.59 7.48
N THR A 69 1.55 -7.86 7.07
CA THR A 69 0.32 -7.66 7.85
C THR A 69 -0.91 -8.25 7.18
N ILE A 70 -1.01 -8.10 5.86
CA ILE A 70 -2.16 -8.58 5.09
C ILE A 70 -1.86 -9.99 4.58
N PRO A 71 -2.67 -11.00 4.94
CA PRO A 71 -2.57 -12.33 4.34
C PRO A 71 -2.69 -12.25 2.82
N TRP A 72 -1.84 -12.98 2.10
CA TRP A 72 -1.87 -13.03 0.63
C TRP A 72 -1.68 -11.67 -0.07
N ALA A 73 -1.13 -10.66 0.59
CA ALA A 73 -0.87 -9.34 0.00
C ALA A 73 -0.12 -9.39 -1.34
N GLN A 74 0.83 -10.32 -1.49
CA GLN A 74 1.57 -10.53 -2.73
C GLN A 74 0.66 -10.97 -3.87
N PHE A 75 -0.33 -11.81 -3.59
CA PHE A 75 -1.32 -12.25 -4.57
C PHE A 75 -2.17 -11.08 -5.03
N HIS A 76 -2.68 -10.28 -4.09
CA HIS A 76 -3.44 -9.06 -4.39
C HIS A 76 -2.64 -8.05 -5.21
N ALA A 77 -1.34 -7.91 -4.96
CA ALA A 77 -0.47 -7.00 -5.70
C ALA A 77 -0.05 -7.52 -7.08
N ARG A 78 -0.21 -8.82 -7.36
CA ARG A 78 0.44 -9.49 -8.50
C ARG A 78 -0.05 -9.00 -9.85
N CYS A 79 -1.36 -8.77 -10.03
CA CYS A 79 -1.91 -8.27 -11.29
C CYS A 79 -1.33 -6.89 -11.63
N LEU A 80 -1.27 -5.99 -10.65
CA LEU A 80 -0.68 -4.67 -10.80
C LEU A 80 0.84 -4.74 -11.02
N GLN A 81 1.53 -5.62 -10.31
CA GLN A 81 2.97 -5.81 -10.45
C GLN A 81 3.35 -6.26 -11.87
N TRP A 82 2.64 -7.26 -12.41
CA TRP A 82 2.88 -7.73 -13.78
C TRP A 82 2.61 -6.66 -14.83
N TYR A 83 1.54 -5.88 -14.65
CA TYR A 83 1.23 -4.78 -15.54
C TYR A 83 2.33 -3.70 -15.53
N LEU A 84 2.91 -3.41 -14.36
CA LEU A 84 3.94 -2.38 -14.21
C LEU A 84 5.35 -2.84 -14.62
N LEU A 85 5.59 -4.15 -14.67
CA LEU A 85 6.93 -4.72 -14.85
C LEU A 85 7.69 -4.19 -16.09
N PRO A 86 7.08 -4.09 -17.30
CA PRO A 86 7.79 -3.56 -18.47
C PRO A 86 8.21 -2.10 -18.28
N TYR A 87 7.36 -1.30 -17.62
CA TYR A 87 7.66 0.10 -17.36
C TYR A 87 8.76 0.27 -16.32
N GLN A 88 8.80 -0.61 -15.32
CA GLN A 88 9.86 -0.65 -14.30
C GLN A 88 11.22 -1.01 -14.90
N GLN A 89 11.26 -2.02 -15.77
CA GLN A 89 12.48 -2.42 -16.47
C GLN A 89 13.01 -1.32 -17.38
N SER A 90 12.13 -0.49 -17.96
CA SER A 90 12.52 0.68 -18.76
C SER A 90 12.90 1.93 -17.94
N GLY A 91 12.90 1.85 -16.60
CA GLY A 91 13.19 2.99 -15.71
C GLY A 91 12.10 4.07 -15.67
N ARG A 92 10.89 3.77 -16.18
CA ARG A 92 9.80 4.76 -16.35
C ARG A 92 8.77 4.74 -15.23
N SER A 93 8.98 4.02 -14.13
CA SER A 93 8.02 3.83 -13.02
C SER A 93 7.45 5.13 -12.45
N ASN A 94 8.24 6.21 -12.46
CA ASN A 94 7.86 7.53 -11.93
C ASN A 94 7.33 8.48 -13.02
N SER A 95 7.04 7.97 -14.22
CA SER A 95 6.53 8.79 -15.31
C SER A 95 5.12 9.31 -15.00
N THR A 96 4.88 10.56 -15.38
CA THR A 96 3.55 11.18 -15.39
C THR A 96 2.73 10.78 -16.62
N ALA A 97 3.32 10.00 -17.54
CA ALA A 97 2.62 9.45 -18.69
C ALA A 97 1.38 8.67 -18.22
N ARG A 98 0.26 8.99 -18.85
CA ARG A 98 -1.02 8.34 -18.54
C ARG A 98 -1.13 7.04 -19.31
N VAL A 99 -1.49 5.98 -18.61
CA VAL A 99 -1.73 4.66 -19.18
C VAL A 99 -3.16 4.23 -18.93
N MET A 100 -3.72 3.48 -19.88
CA MET A 100 -5.05 2.90 -19.75
C MET A 100 -4.96 1.66 -18.87
N ILE A 101 -5.83 1.57 -17.86
CA ILE A 101 -5.87 0.43 -16.96
C ILE A 101 -6.86 -0.61 -17.50
N PRO A 102 -6.40 -1.83 -17.84
CA PRO A 102 -7.31 -2.91 -18.18
C PRO A 102 -8.18 -3.30 -16.97
N PRO A 103 -9.46 -3.68 -17.16
CA PRO A 103 -10.33 -4.10 -16.06
C PRO A 103 -9.70 -5.19 -15.18
N LYS A 104 -8.94 -6.11 -15.79
CA LYS A 104 -8.24 -7.21 -15.10
C LYS A 104 -7.20 -6.78 -14.07
N VAL A 105 -6.73 -5.54 -14.11
CA VAL A 105 -5.72 -5.00 -13.19
C VAL A 105 -6.37 -4.34 -11.96
N LEU A 106 -7.67 -4.09 -11.99
CA LEU A 106 -8.44 -3.46 -10.91
C LEU A 106 -9.24 -4.47 -10.05
N ILE A 107 -9.05 -5.77 -10.27
CA ILE A 107 -9.77 -6.88 -9.62
C ILE A 107 -8.89 -7.51 -8.56
#